data_AF-A0A445KD39-F1
#
_entry.id   AF-A0A445KD39-F1
#
_cell.length_a   1.000
_cell.length_b   1.000
_cell.length_c   1.000
_cell.angle_alpha   90.00
_cell.angle_beta   90.00
_cell.angle_gamma   90.00
#
_symmetry.space_group_name_H-M   'P 1'
#
loop_
_entity.id
_entity.type
_entity.pdbx_description
1 polymer ?
#
loop_
_entity_poly.entity_id
_entity_poly.type
_entity_poly.pdbx_seq_one_letter_code
_entity_poly.pdbx_strand_id
1 'polypeptide(L)'
;MDPPSSSTMVPIKSSSSIVESLRGCGISGGTRVDKEELRKKLTMPKYLRFAMRDSIRFKDPAAGESRCIHSKDDHNAVAPSTPMVVFINPRSGGRHGPFLKERLQHLMSEEQVLDMLDVKPHEFLRYGLGCLEMLASLGDYCAKETRERIRIMVAGGDGSVGWVLGCLTELHAQGREPIPPVGIVPLGTGNDLSRSLGWGGSFPFSWKTAIKRSLYKASIGPICHLDRYILSFCMLNWRLSLSMPEGTIIEPPHSLKHTTEFTLDEGLEVERELSENVICYEGVFYNYFSIGMDAQVAYGFHHLRNEKPYLAQGPIANKMNDSGMEKEEREETPLQGEDESRKSSPP
;
A
#
# COMPACT_ATOMS: atom_id res chain seq x y z
N MET A 1 62.97 -33.88 3.90
CA MET A 1 62.21 -34.40 2.76
C MET A 1 60.77 -34.44 3.20
N ASP A 2 60.09 -33.32 3.01
CA ASP A 2 58.64 -33.12 2.91
C ASP A 2 58.48 -31.70 2.33
N PRO A 3 57.61 -31.45 1.34
CA PRO A 3 57.63 -30.23 0.55
C PRO A 3 56.86 -29.08 1.22
N PRO A 4 57.12 -27.81 0.85
CA PRO A 4 56.38 -26.66 1.36
C PRO A 4 54.96 -26.65 0.79
N SER A 5 53.98 -26.39 1.65
CA SER A 5 52.57 -26.24 1.33
C SER A 5 52.32 -25.14 0.30
N SER A 6 51.82 -25.51 -0.88
CA SER A 6 51.36 -24.56 -1.90
C SER A 6 50.09 -23.85 -1.43
N SER A 7 50.13 -22.52 -1.38
CA SER A 7 48.95 -21.66 -1.24
C SER A 7 48.05 -21.79 -2.48
N THR A 8 46.92 -22.48 -2.37
CA THR A 8 45.92 -22.54 -3.44
C THR A 8 45.11 -21.24 -3.43
N MET A 9 45.44 -20.29 -4.32
CA MET A 9 44.54 -19.20 -4.68
C MET A 9 43.27 -19.80 -5.28
N VAL A 10 42.14 -19.65 -4.61
CA VAL A 10 40.83 -19.93 -5.18
C VAL A 10 40.47 -18.76 -6.10
N PRO A 11 40.26 -18.97 -7.41
CA PRO A 11 39.86 -17.88 -8.30
C PRO A 11 38.44 -17.44 -7.95
N ILE A 12 38.30 -16.19 -7.53
CA ILE A 12 37.02 -15.51 -7.41
C ILE A 12 36.41 -15.45 -8.81
N LYS A 13 35.47 -16.35 -9.11
CA LYS A 13 34.62 -16.24 -10.30
C LYS A 13 33.63 -15.10 -10.07
N SER A 14 33.94 -13.94 -10.63
CA SER A 14 32.96 -12.90 -10.93
C SER A 14 32.03 -13.39 -12.04
N SER A 15 31.02 -14.20 -11.71
CA SER A 15 29.90 -14.44 -12.63
C SER A 15 28.92 -13.30 -12.50
N SER A 16 28.78 -12.55 -13.58
CA SER A 16 27.86 -11.43 -13.74
C SER A 16 26.44 -11.77 -13.25
N SER A 17 25.92 -10.90 -12.38
CA SER A 17 24.55 -10.90 -11.83
C SER A 17 23.43 -10.72 -12.88
N ILE A 18 23.76 -10.84 -14.16
CA ILE A 18 22.84 -10.64 -15.29
C ILE A 18 22.21 -11.97 -15.73
N VAL A 19 22.82 -13.13 -15.43
CA VAL A 19 22.35 -14.43 -15.94
C VAL A 19 21.39 -15.15 -14.97
N GLU A 20 21.33 -14.76 -13.69
CA GLU A 20 20.31 -15.27 -12.75
C GLU A 20 18.98 -14.51 -12.80
N SER A 21 18.97 -13.27 -13.31
CA SER A 21 17.72 -12.51 -13.47
C SER A 21 16.85 -12.99 -14.65
N LEU A 22 17.36 -13.90 -15.47
CA LEU A 22 16.65 -14.49 -16.61
C LEU A 22 16.06 -15.88 -16.35
N ARG A 23 16.39 -16.53 -15.22
CA ARG A 23 15.76 -17.81 -14.82
C ARG A 23 14.45 -17.66 -14.02
N GLY A 24 14.10 -16.44 -13.61
CA GLY A 24 12.80 -16.10 -13.02
C GLY A 24 11.69 -15.80 -14.05
N CYS A 25 12.07 -15.58 -15.33
CA CYS A 25 11.12 -15.49 -16.43
C CYS A 25 10.83 -16.88 -16.98
N GLY A 26 10.06 -17.65 -16.21
CA GLY A 26 9.31 -18.77 -16.77
C GLY A 26 8.39 -18.26 -17.87
N ILE A 27 8.85 -18.35 -19.12
CA ILE A 27 8.00 -18.36 -20.30
C ILE A 27 7.26 -19.70 -20.26
N SER A 28 6.29 -19.82 -19.36
CA SER A 28 5.42 -20.99 -19.26
C SER A 28 3.99 -20.54 -19.51
N GLY A 29 3.47 -20.93 -20.68
CA GLY A 29 2.06 -21.04 -21.05
C GLY A 29 1.14 -19.96 -20.47
N GLY A 30 0.85 -18.93 -21.27
CA GLY A 30 -0.18 -17.95 -20.94
C GLY A 30 -1.53 -18.65 -20.79
N THR A 31 -1.90 -19.05 -19.58
CA THR A 31 -3.26 -19.45 -19.23
C THR A 31 -4.15 -18.30 -19.64
N ARG A 32 -4.97 -18.50 -20.69
CA ARG A 32 -6.00 -17.54 -21.05
C ARG A 32 -6.93 -17.44 -19.85
N VAL A 33 -6.74 -16.40 -19.03
CA VAL A 33 -7.64 -16.11 -17.92
C VAL A 33 -8.96 -15.67 -18.54
N ASP A 34 -9.94 -16.56 -18.52
CA ASP A 34 -11.29 -16.26 -18.97
C ASP A 34 -11.89 -15.17 -18.06
N LYS A 35 -12.46 -14.16 -18.69
CA LYS A 35 -13.06 -13.01 -18.02
C LYS A 35 -14.27 -13.46 -17.19
N GLU A 36 -15.10 -14.34 -17.72
CA GLU A 36 -16.36 -14.73 -17.06
C GLU A 36 -16.09 -15.64 -15.87
N GLU A 37 -15.15 -16.58 -15.99
CA GLU A 37 -14.67 -17.38 -14.86
C GLU A 37 -14.05 -16.51 -13.76
N LEU A 38 -13.22 -15.53 -14.14
CA LEU A 38 -12.65 -14.59 -13.16
C LEU A 38 -13.75 -13.79 -12.47
N ARG A 39 -14.73 -13.28 -13.22
CA ARG A 39 -15.87 -12.53 -12.67
C ARG A 39 -16.68 -13.38 -11.69
N LYS A 40 -16.98 -14.63 -12.05
CA LYS A 40 -17.73 -15.56 -11.18
C LYS A 40 -17.01 -15.87 -9.86
N LYS A 41 -15.68 -15.96 -9.89
CA LYS A 41 -14.86 -16.20 -8.68
C LYS A 41 -14.75 -15.01 -7.74
N LEU A 42 -14.76 -13.79 -8.29
CA LEU A 42 -14.46 -12.56 -7.55
C LEU A 42 -15.70 -11.77 -7.11
N THR A 43 -16.76 -11.79 -7.92
CA THR A 43 -17.90 -10.90 -7.75
C THR A 43 -18.84 -11.40 -6.65
N MET A 44 -19.12 -10.53 -5.68
CA MET A 44 -20.08 -10.82 -4.61
C MET A 44 -21.54 -10.74 -5.13
N PRO A 45 -22.48 -11.48 -4.50
CA PRO A 45 -23.90 -11.36 -4.76
C PRO A 45 -24.38 -9.92 -4.70
N LYS A 46 -25.37 -9.60 -5.53
CA LYS A 46 -25.84 -8.22 -5.70
C LYS A 46 -26.34 -7.61 -4.38
N TYR A 47 -27.07 -8.37 -3.58
CA TYR A 47 -27.60 -7.88 -2.30
C TYR A 47 -26.47 -7.56 -1.30
N LEU A 48 -25.42 -8.41 -1.18
CA LEU A 48 -24.26 -8.12 -0.31
C LEU A 48 -23.52 -6.87 -0.75
N ARG A 49 -23.27 -6.73 -2.05
CA ARG A 49 -22.61 -5.52 -2.59
C ARG A 49 -23.37 -4.24 -2.23
N PHE A 50 -24.69 -4.27 -2.37
CA PHE A 50 -25.53 -3.11 -2.07
C PHE A 50 -25.66 -2.86 -0.57
N ALA A 51 -25.78 -3.91 0.23
CA ALA A 51 -25.76 -3.82 1.68
C ALA A 51 -24.47 -3.18 2.19
N MET A 52 -23.30 -3.66 1.72
CA MET A 52 -22.00 -3.10 2.06
C MET A 52 -21.87 -1.64 1.63
N ARG A 53 -22.29 -1.31 0.40
CA ARG A 53 -22.28 0.08 -0.11
C ARG A 53 -23.13 0.99 0.76
N ASP A 54 -24.34 0.57 1.09
CA ASP A 54 -25.27 1.36 1.90
C ASP A 54 -24.70 1.53 3.32
N SER A 55 -24.13 0.48 3.93
CA SER A 55 -23.45 0.55 5.22
C SER A 55 -22.26 1.52 5.25
N ILE A 56 -21.42 1.51 4.22
CA ILE A 56 -20.29 2.46 4.10
C ILE A 56 -20.81 3.89 3.96
N ARG A 57 -21.82 4.09 3.10
CA ARG A 57 -22.40 5.42 2.83
C ARG A 57 -23.06 6.03 4.07
N PHE A 58 -23.81 5.23 4.83
CA PHE A 58 -24.48 5.68 6.04
C PHE A 58 -23.61 5.61 7.29
N LYS A 59 -22.38 5.08 7.18
CA LYS A 59 -21.46 4.86 8.30
C LYS A 59 -22.12 4.05 9.42
N ASP A 60 -22.87 3.03 9.02
CA ASP A 60 -23.65 2.17 9.91
C ASP A 60 -23.60 0.72 9.40
N PRO A 61 -23.02 -0.22 10.16
CA PRO A 61 -23.00 -1.64 9.80
C PRO A 61 -24.42 -2.24 9.63
N ALA A 62 -25.44 -1.70 10.30
CA ALA A 62 -26.80 -2.22 10.27
C ALA A 62 -27.60 -1.76 9.04
N ALA A 63 -27.20 -0.66 8.38
CA ALA A 63 -27.96 -0.07 7.28
C ALA A 63 -28.22 -1.03 6.08
N GLY A 64 -27.38 -2.06 5.92
CA GLY A 64 -27.53 -3.09 4.90
C GLY A 64 -28.60 -4.16 5.19
N GLU A 65 -29.13 -4.25 6.42
CA GLU A 65 -30.07 -5.30 6.85
C GLU A 65 -31.35 -5.34 5.98
N SER A 66 -31.89 -4.17 5.65
CA SER A 66 -33.10 -4.05 4.82
C SER A 66 -32.99 -4.77 3.48
N ARG A 67 -31.76 -4.86 2.91
CA ARG A 67 -31.47 -5.54 1.65
C ARG A 67 -31.47 -7.07 1.79
N CYS A 68 -31.12 -7.60 2.96
CA CYS A 68 -31.12 -9.03 3.25
C CYS A 68 -32.56 -9.58 3.30
N ILE A 69 -33.47 -8.83 3.92
CA ILE A 69 -34.89 -9.21 4.06
C ILE A 69 -35.59 -9.31 2.69
N HIS A 70 -35.20 -8.46 1.75
CA HIS A 70 -35.73 -8.45 0.38
C HIS A 70 -35.07 -9.51 -0.53
N SER A 71 -34.08 -10.27 -0.04
CA SER A 71 -33.38 -11.32 -0.80
C SER A 71 -34.05 -12.70 -0.75
N LYS A 72 -35.25 -12.82 -0.17
CA LYS A 72 -36.02 -14.07 -0.24
C LYS A 72 -36.33 -14.52 -1.69
N ASP A 73 -36.22 -13.63 -2.68
CA ASP A 73 -36.29 -14.02 -4.09
C ASP A 73 -34.98 -14.62 -4.65
N ASP A 74 -33.88 -14.56 -3.88
CA ASP A 74 -32.52 -14.97 -4.24
C ASP A 74 -32.04 -16.14 -3.35
N HIS A 75 -32.94 -17.10 -3.05
CA HIS A 75 -32.72 -18.29 -2.21
C HIS A 75 -31.54 -19.20 -2.66
N ASN A 76 -30.86 -18.88 -3.77
CA ASN A 76 -29.70 -19.58 -4.31
C ASN A 76 -28.44 -18.69 -4.37
N ALA A 77 -28.36 -17.60 -3.61
CA ALA A 77 -27.16 -16.77 -3.58
C ALA A 77 -25.97 -17.57 -3.00
N VAL A 78 -25.07 -18.02 -3.89
CA VAL A 78 -23.87 -18.75 -3.53
C VAL A 78 -22.72 -17.77 -3.29
N ALA A 79 -22.02 -17.93 -2.17
CA ALA A 79 -20.83 -17.14 -1.89
C ALA A 79 -19.74 -17.43 -2.94
N PRO A 80 -19.06 -16.40 -3.46
CA PRO A 80 -17.99 -16.60 -4.42
C PRO A 80 -16.83 -17.36 -3.78
N SER A 81 -16.06 -18.10 -4.59
CA SER A 81 -14.90 -18.85 -4.08
C SER A 81 -13.84 -17.93 -3.47
N THR A 82 -13.71 -16.72 -4.01
CA THR A 82 -12.66 -15.78 -3.62
C THR A 82 -13.16 -14.34 -3.77
N PRO A 83 -14.11 -13.90 -2.92
CA PRO A 83 -14.64 -12.54 -2.98
C PRO A 83 -13.50 -11.54 -2.86
N MET A 84 -13.52 -10.50 -3.68
CA MET A 84 -12.41 -9.55 -3.74
C MET A 84 -12.89 -8.11 -3.76
N VAL A 85 -12.28 -7.28 -2.95
CA VAL A 85 -12.46 -5.82 -2.98
C VAL A 85 -11.16 -5.19 -3.43
N VAL A 86 -11.23 -4.23 -4.35
CA VAL A 86 -10.07 -3.52 -4.86
C VAL A 86 -10.13 -2.08 -4.38
N PHE A 87 -9.14 -1.65 -3.60
CA PHE A 87 -8.90 -0.24 -3.38
C PHE A 87 -8.04 0.32 -4.51
N ILE A 88 -8.45 1.45 -5.08
CA ILE A 88 -7.67 2.15 -6.11
C ILE A 88 -7.37 3.57 -5.65
N ASN A 89 -6.10 3.96 -5.76
CA ASN A 89 -5.70 5.35 -5.64
C ASN A 89 -5.57 5.96 -7.04
N PRO A 90 -6.53 6.78 -7.50
CA PRO A 90 -6.53 7.31 -8.86
C PRO A 90 -5.37 8.28 -9.14
N ARG A 91 -4.73 8.81 -8.08
CA ARG A 91 -3.54 9.70 -8.20
C ARG A 91 -2.25 8.91 -8.47
N SER A 92 -2.27 7.58 -8.33
CA SER A 92 -1.09 6.71 -8.60
C SER A 92 -0.95 6.38 -10.09
N GLY A 93 0.27 6.06 -10.53
CA GLY A 93 0.53 5.40 -11.84
C GLY A 93 0.31 6.24 -13.08
N GLY A 94 0.86 7.45 -13.12
CA GLY A 94 0.74 8.33 -14.29
C GLY A 94 -0.70 8.79 -14.56
N ARG A 95 -1.58 8.72 -13.54
CA ARG A 95 -3.01 9.07 -13.62
C ARG A 95 -3.84 8.21 -14.58
N HIS A 96 -3.42 6.98 -14.89
CA HIS A 96 -4.29 5.99 -15.53
C HIS A 96 -5.38 5.42 -14.60
N GLY A 97 -5.45 5.90 -13.36
CA GLY A 97 -6.39 5.49 -12.32
C GLY A 97 -7.85 5.39 -12.78
N PRO A 98 -8.44 6.40 -13.44
CA PRO A 98 -9.84 6.34 -13.90
C PRO A 98 -10.09 5.23 -14.92
N PHE A 99 -9.20 5.06 -15.91
CA PHE A 99 -9.32 3.98 -16.90
C PHE A 99 -9.12 2.60 -16.27
N LEU A 100 -8.26 2.50 -15.26
CA LEU A 100 -8.06 1.27 -14.51
C LEU A 100 -9.27 0.94 -13.64
N LYS A 101 -9.87 1.96 -12.98
CA LYS A 101 -11.12 1.84 -12.20
C LYS A 101 -12.22 1.29 -13.09
N GLU A 102 -12.50 1.94 -14.21
CA GLU A 102 -13.50 1.51 -15.18
C GLU A 102 -13.25 0.07 -15.66
N ARG A 103 -11.98 -0.28 -15.93
CA ARG A 103 -11.63 -1.64 -16.33
C ARG A 103 -11.88 -2.66 -15.23
N LEU A 104 -11.53 -2.36 -13.99
CA LEU A 104 -11.77 -3.24 -12.84
C LEU A 104 -13.26 -3.45 -12.62
N GLN A 105 -14.06 -2.39 -12.69
CA GLN A 105 -15.52 -2.45 -12.54
C GLN A 105 -16.14 -3.37 -13.62
N HIS A 106 -15.64 -3.29 -14.86
CA HIS A 106 -16.03 -4.21 -15.94
C HIS A 106 -15.60 -5.67 -15.72
N LEU A 107 -14.56 -5.93 -14.91
CA LEU A 107 -14.09 -7.29 -14.60
C LEU A 107 -14.83 -7.90 -13.40
N MET A 108 -15.27 -7.09 -12.44
CA MET A 108 -15.94 -7.55 -11.22
C MET A 108 -17.29 -6.86 -10.99
N SER A 109 -17.31 -5.74 -10.27
CA SER A 109 -18.50 -4.92 -10.05
C SER A 109 -18.09 -3.51 -9.62
N GLU A 110 -19.04 -2.57 -9.71
CA GLU A 110 -18.80 -1.17 -9.34
C GLU A 110 -18.51 -1.01 -7.84
N GLU A 111 -19.30 -1.69 -7.00
CA GLU A 111 -19.27 -1.57 -5.54
C GLU A 111 -18.06 -2.26 -4.91
N GLN A 112 -17.39 -3.16 -5.65
CA GLN A 112 -16.17 -3.83 -5.19
C GLN A 112 -14.89 -3.07 -5.56
N VAL A 113 -14.99 -1.99 -6.34
CA VAL A 113 -13.84 -1.15 -6.71
C VAL A 113 -13.96 0.19 -5.99
N LEU A 114 -13.28 0.30 -4.87
CA LEU A 114 -13.35 1.44 -3.96
C LEU A 114 -12.26 2.45 -4.28
N ASP A 115 -12.68 3.66 -4.62
CA ASP A 115 -11.77 4.79 -4.77
C ASP A 115 -11.32 5.26 -3.38
N MET A 116 -10.02 5.28 -3.13
CA MET A 116 -9.49 5.70 -1.83
C MET A 116 -9.73 7.18 -1.53
N LEU A 117 -10.06 8.00 -2.54
CA LEU A 117 -10.47 9.38 -2.34
C LEU A 117 -11.93 9.49 -1.85
N ASP A 118 -12.79 8.55 -2.24
CA ASP A 118 -14.21 8.55 -1.91
C ASP A 118 -14.50 7.74 -0.64
N VAL A 119 -13.89 6.56 -0.53
CA VAL A 119 -14.08 5.61 0.58
C VAL A 119 -12.73 5.29 1.20
N LYS A 120 -12.54 5.73 2.45
CA LYS A 120 -11.28 5.49 3.16
C LYS A 120 -11.19 4.02 3.57
N PRO A 121 -10.00 3.39 3.58
CA PRO A 121 -9.83 1.99 3.97
C PRO A 121 -10.46 1.63 5.32
N HIS A 122 -10.31 2.50 6.33
CA HIS A 122 -10.90 2.28 7.65
C HIS A 122 -12.44 2.30 7.65
N GLU A 123 -13.09 3.08 6.77
CA GLU A 123 -14.55 3.11 6.65
C GLU A 123 -15.06 1.78 6.07
N PHE A 124 -14.37 1.24 5.07
CA PHE A 124 -14.68 -0.09 4.54
C PHE A 124 -14.47 -1.18 5.60
N LEU A 125 -13.34 -1.18 6.31
CA LEU A 125 -13.06 -2.21 7.32
C LEU A 125 -14.04 -2.13 8.51
N ARG A 126 -14.49 -0.94 8.88
CA ARG A 126 -15.47 -0.76 9.96
C ARG A 126 -16.89 -1.10 9.50
N TYR A 127 -17.36 -0.46 8.44
CA TYR A 127 -18.76 -0.54 8.02
C TYR A 127 -19.02 -1.61 6.96
N GLY A 128 -18.11 -1.79 6.00
CA GLY A 128 -18.21 -2.81 4.95
C GLY A 128 -18.05 -4.23 5.51
N LEU A 129 -16.96 -4.50 6.23
CA LEU A 129 -16.80 -5.81 6.90
C LEU A 129 -17.77 -5.99 8.06
N GLY A 130 -18.06 -4.91 8.80
CA GLY A 130 -19.06 -4.94 9.87
C GLY A 130 -20.46 -5.30 9.38
N CYS A 131 -20.83 -4.84 8.18
CA CYS A 131 -22.08 -5.25 7.52
C CYS A 131 -22.12 -6.77 7.28
N LEU A 132 -21.03 -7.36 6.75
CA LEU A 132 -20.97 -8.81 6.54
C LEU A 132 -21.04 -9.60 7.85
N GLU A 133 -20.38 -9.12 8.90
CA GLU A 133 -20.42 -9.71 10.25
C GLU A 133 -21.81 -9.63 10.87
N MET A 134 -22.48 -8.49 10.71
CA MET A 134 -23.86 -8.28 11.15
C MET A 134 -24.81 -9.23 10.40
N LEU A 135 -24.75 -9.29 9.07
CA LEU A 135 -25.59 -10.19 8.27
C LEU A 135 -25.33 -11.67 8.62
N ALA A 136 -24.07 -12.04 8.84
CA ALA A 136 -23.73 -13.38 9.31
C ALA A 136 -24.36 -13.69 10.68
N SER A 137 -24.43 -12.72 11.60
CA SER A 137 -25.08 -12.86 12.90
C SER A 137 -26.61 -13.03 12.81
N LEU A 138 -27.23 -12.49 11.75
CA LEU A 138 -28.64 -12.68 11.42
C LEU A 138 -28.94 -14.02 10.71
N GLY A 139 -27.92 -14.86 10.51
CA GLY A 139 -28.05 -16.19 9.89
C GLY A 139 -27.79 -16.23 8.39
N ASP A 140 -27.25 -15.16 7.78
CA ASP A 140 -26.86 -15.16 6.38
C ASP A 140 -25.54 -15.94 6.18
N TYR A 141 -25.69 -17.19 5.72
CA TYR A 141 -24.56 -18.08 5.46
C TYR A 141 -23.66 -17.56 4.33
N CYS A 142 -24.23 -16.90 3.32
CA CYS A 142 -23.46 -16.36 2.21
C CYS A 142 -22.61 -15.16 2.64
N ALA A 143 -23.16 -14.28 3.51
CA ALA A 143 -22.39 -13.20 4.14
C ALA A 143 -21.24 -13.76 4.99
N LYS A 144 -21.51 -14.81 5.77
CA LYS A 144 -20.51 -15.49 6.59
C LYS A 144 -19.35 -16.05 5.75
N GLU A 145 -19.64 -16.88 4.74
CA GLU A 145 -18.60 -17.43 3.87
C GLU A 145 -17.84 -16.34 3.11
N THR A 146 -18.55 -15.28 2.71
CA THR A 146 -17.92 -14.12 2.05
C THR A 146 -16.93 -13.45 3.00
N ARG A 147 -17.31 -13.20 4.26
CA ARG A 147 -16.45 -12.58 5.28
C ARG A 147 -15.21 -13.41 5.58
N GLU A 148 -15.33 -14.74 5.54
CA GLU A 148 -14.23 -15.67 5.79
C GLU A 148 -13.23 -15.75 4.63
N ARG A 149 -13.71 -15.58 3.38
CA ARG A 149 -12.88 -15.78 2.17
C ARG A 149 -12.45 -14.48 1.47
N ILE A 150 -12.92 -13.33 1.95
CA ILE A 150 -12.69 -12.05 1.28
C ILE A 150 -11.20 -11.70 1.22
N ARG A 151 -10.76 -11.21 0.06
CA ARG A 151 -9.40 -10.71 -0.18
C ARG A 151 -9.45 -9.25 -0.60
N ILE A 152 -8.40 -8.52 -0.26
CA ILE A 152 -8.24 -7.11 -0.62
C ILE A 152 -7.12 -6.99 -1.66
N MET A 153 -7.36 -6.25 -2.74
CA MET A 153 -6.33 -5.83 -3.67
C MET A 153 -6.12 -4.33 -3.54
N VAL A 154 -4.87 -3.88 -3.50
CA VAL A 154 -4.52 -2.46 -3.43
C VAL A 154 -3.82 -2.06 -4.72
N ALA A 155 -4.49 -1.22 -5.50
CA ALA A 155 -3.96 -0.63 -6.73
C ALA A 155 -3.45 0.79 -6.43
N GLY A 156 -2.16 0.88 -6.15
CA GLY A 156 -1.53 2.13 -5.70
C GLY A 156 -0.01 2.00 -5.59
N GLY A 157 0.63 3.03 -5.04
CA GLY A 157 2.03 2.95 -4.58
C GLY A 157 2.14 2.53 -3.12
N ASP A 158 3.36 2.55 -2.59
CA ASP A 158 3.66 2.03 -1.24
C ASP A 158 2.88 2.73 -0.12
N GLY A 159 2.66 4.05 -0.22
CA GLY A 159 1.84 4.78 0.77
C GLY A 159 0.38 4.31 0.83
N SER A 160 -0.22 3.97 -0.32
CA SER A 160 -1.59 3.43 -0.35
C SER A 160 -1.66 2.01 0.21
N VAL A 161 -0.65 1.18 -0.07
CA VAL A 161 -0.54 -0.17 0.50
C VAL A 161 -0.36 -0.09 2.01
N GLY A 162 0.57 0.75 2.48
CA GLY A 162 0.82 0.98 3.90
C GLY A 162 -0.40 1.47 4.66
N TRP A 163 -1.21 2.36 4.07
CA TRP A 163 -2.46 2.81 4.68
C TRP A 163 -3.44 1.66 4.92
N VAL A 164 -3.65 0.79 3.93
CA VAL A 164 -4.53 -0.38 4.06
C VAL A 164 -3.99 -1.36 5.11
N LEU A 165 -2.69 -1.65 5.07
CA LEU A 165 -2.05 -2.53 6.06
C LEU A 165 -2.19 -1.98 7.49
N GLY A 166 -1.97 -0.67 7.68
CA GLY A 166 -2.16 -0.03 8.99
C GLY A 166 -3.59 -0.19 9.53
N CYS A 167 -4.60 -0.01 8.67
CA CYS A 167 -5.99 -0.23 9.10
C CYS A 167 -6.31 -1.70 9.39
N LEU A 168 -5.64 -2.66 8.73
CA LEU A 168 -5.79 -4.09 9.03
C LEU A 168 -5.13 -4.48 10.35
N THR A 169 -4.00 -3.86 10.69
CA THR A 169 -3.35 -4.02 12.00
C THR A 169 -4.26 -3.56 13.13
N GLU A 170 -4.96 -2.43 12.96
CA GLU A 170 -5.97 -1.94 13.92
C GLU A 170 -7.14 -2.92 14.06
N LEU A 171 -7.59 -3.50 12.95
CA LEU A 171 -8.66 -4.49 12.95
C LEU A 171 -8.24 -5.78 13.68
N HIS A 172 -6.98 -6.19 13.56
CA HIS A 172 -6.42 -7.30 14.35
C HIS A 172 -6.31 -6.97 15.83
N ALA A 173 -5.87 -5.76 16.19
CA ALA A 173 -5.82 -5.30 17.58
C ALA A 173 -7.22 -5.28 18.26
N GLN A 174 -8.27 -5.07 17.47
CA GLN A 174 -9.67 -5.18 17.92
C GLN A 174 -10.18 -6.63 18.04
N GLY A 175 -9.35 -7.63 17.72
CA GLY A 175 -9.73 -9.05 17.75
C GLY A 175 -10.73 -9.48 16.67
N ARG A 176 -10.88 -8.69 15.59
CA ARG A 176 -11.87 -8.95 14.53
C ARG A 176 -11.32 -9.89 13.46
N GLU A 177 -11.35 -11.19 13.71
CA GLU A 177 -10.89 -12.19 12.74
C GLU A 177 -11.98 -12.66 11.75
N PRO A 178 -11.59 -13.20 10.57
CA PRO A 178 -10.24 -13.25 10.02
C PRO A 178 -9.78 -11.92 9.41
N ILE A 179 -8.47 -11.70 9.34
CA ILE A 179 -7.89 -10.54 8.63
C ILE A 179 -7.85 -10.83 7.13
N PRO A 180 -8.49 -10.03 6.27
CA PRO A 180 -8.46 -10.25 4.82
C PRO A 180 -7.03 -10.21 4.25
N PRO A 181 -6.61 -11.23 3.47
CA PRO A 181 -5.32 -11.20 2.78
C PRO A 181 -5.24 -10.03 1.79
N VAL A 182 -4.04 -9.44 1.67
CA VAL A 182 -3.80 -8.29 0.78
C VAL A 182 -2.89 -8.67 -0.39
N GLY A 183 -3.31 -8.34 -1.60
CA GLY A 183 -2.47 -8.34 -2.80
C GLY A 183 -2.26 -6.94 -3.35
N ILE A 184 -1.19 -6.75 -4.14
CA ILE A 184 -0.77 -5.43 -4.61
C ILE A 184 -0.81 -5.37 -6.14
N VAL A 185 -1.33 -4.26 -6.66
CA VAL A 185 -1.14 -3.84 -8.05
C VAL A 185 -0.22 -2.62 -8.04
N PRO A 186 1.06 -2.77 -8.48
CA PRO A 186 2.08 -1.74 -8.33
C PRO A 186 1.88 -0.57 -9.29
N LEU A 187 1.07 0.42 -8.90
CA LEU A 187 0.85 1.64 -9.67
C LEU A 187 1.84 2.76 -9.31
N GLY A 188 2.67 2.60 -8.29
CA GLY A 188 3.68 3.60 -7.90
C GLY A 188 4.87 3.67 -8.85
N THR A 189 5.78 4.59 -8.56
CA THR A 189 7.11 4.68 -9.19
C THR A 189 8.15 3.85 -8.42
N GLY A 190 8.10 3.92 -7.08
CA GLY A 190 8.88 3.11 -6.13
C GLY A 190 8.42 1.65 -6.15
N ASN A 191 7.25 1.32 -5.60
CA ASN A 191 6.69 -0.05 -5.51
C ASN A 191 7.59 -1.04 -4.75
N ASP A 192 8.28 -0.57 -3.73
CA ASP A 192 9.22 -1.38 -2.96
C ASP A 192 8.50 -2.49 -2.20
N LEU A 193 7.34 -2.21 -1.61
CA LEU A 193 6.51 -3.23 -0.95
C LEU A 193 6.04 -4.30 -1.93
N SER A 194 5.66 -3.88 -3.15
CA SER A 194 5.24 -4.82 -4.19
C SER A 194 6.38 -5.73 -4.67
N ARG A 195 7.63 -5.22 -4.74
CA ARG A 195 8.80 -6.05 -5.08
C ARG A 195 9.09 -7.05 -3.97
N SER A 196 9.16 -6.57 -2.72
CA SER A 196 9.47 -7.39 -1.55
C SER A 196 8.43 -8.51 -1.35
N LEU A 197 7.16 -8.24 -1.64
CA LEU A 197 6.06 -9.20 -1.52
C LEU A 197 5.81 -10.03 -2.79
N GLY A 198 6.67 -9.93 -3.81
CA GLY A 198 6.58 -10.76 -5.02
C GLY A 198 5.41 -10.42 -5.96
N TRP A 199 4.85 -9.22 -5.86
CA TRP A 199 3.83 -8.67 -6.77
C TRP A 199 4.42 -7.96 -7.99
N GLY A 200 5.72 -7.68 -7.97
CA GLY A 200 6.48 -7.11 -9.08
C GLY A 200 6.75 -5.61 -8.90
N GLY A 201 7.63 -5.06 -9.75
CA GLY A 201 8.18 -3.72 -9.55
C GLY A 201 7.58 -2.59 -10.39
N SER A 202 6.75 -2.91 -11.39
CA SER A 202 6.20 -1.91 -12.29
C SER A 202 4.87 -2.35 -12.90
N PHE A 203 4.02 -1.37 -13.18
CA PHE A 203 2.82 -1.59 -13.98
C PHE A 203 3.20 -1.65 -15.47
N PRO A 204 2.98 -2.78 -16.17
CA PRO A 204 3.44 -2.93 -17.54
C PRO A 204 2.57 -2.13 -18.53
N PHE A 205 3.13 -1.75 -19.68
CA PHE A 205 2.40 -1.10 -20.77
C PHE A 205 1.15 -1.90 -21.22
N SER A 206 1.21 -3.24 -21.15
CA SER A 206 0.09 -4.14 -21.40
C SER A 206 -0.82 -4.33 -20.17
N TRP A 207 -1.08 -3.23 -19.46
CA TRP A 207 -1.77 -3.23 -18.16
C TRP A 207 -3.14 -3.90 -18.16
N LYS A 208 -3.89 -3.83 -19.27
CA LYS A 208 -5.20 -4.48 -19.43
C LYS A 208 -5.15 -5.99 -19.26
N THR A 209 -4.04 -6.61 -19.66
CA THR A 209 -3.82 -8.05 -19.50
C THR A 209 -3.16 -8.34 -18.16
N ALA A 210 -2.25 -7.47 -17.72
CA ALA A 210 -1.60 -7.61 -16.42
C ALA A 210 -2.59 -7.57 -15.26
N ILE A 211 -3.57 -6.66 -15.28
CA ILE A 211 -4.57 -6.57 -14.20
C ILE A 211 -5.38 -7.86 -14.05
N LYS A 212 -5.77 -8.48 -15.17
CA LYS A 212 -6.45 -9.79 -15.15
C LYS A 212 -5.57 -10.87 -14.53
N ARG A 213 -4.28 -10.90 -14.89
CA ARG A 213 -3.32 -11.85 -14.31
C ARG A 213 -3.09 -11.59 -12.83
N SER A 214 -3.00 -10.34 -12.39
CA SER A 214 -2.86 -9.97 -10.97
C SER A 214 -4.07 -10.40 -10.16
N LEU A 215 -5.30 -10.13 -10.65
CA LEU A 215 -6.53 -10.58 -10.00
C LEU A 215 -6.63 -12.11 -9.95
N TYR A 216 -6.25 -12.79 -11.04
CA TYR A 216 -6.21 -14.26 -11.07
C TYR A 216 -5.16 -14.82 -10.11
N LYS A 217 -3.93 -14.27 -10.11
CA LYS A 217 -2.87 -14.64 -9.16
C LYS A 217 -3.33 -14.42 -7.73
N ALA A 218 -4.04 -13.33 -7.45
CA ALA A 218 -4.61 -13.04 -6.14
C ALA A 218 -5.76 -13.96 -5.75
N SER A 219 -6.48 -14.57 -6.70
CA SER A 219 -7.55 -15.52 -6.39
C SER A 219 -7.03 -16.93 -6.12
N ILE A 220 -6.05 -17.41 -6.90
CA ILE A 220 -5.48 -18.76 -6.74
C ILE A 220 -4.26 -18.80 -5.82
N GLY A 221 -3.67 -17.64 -5.53
CA GLY A 221 -2.42 -17.56 -4.78
C GLY A 221 -2.58 -18.07 -3.35
N PRO A 222 -1.58 -18.79 -2.82
CA PRO A 222 -1.56 -19.18 -1.42
C PRO A 222 -1.51 -17.92 -0.55
N ILE A 223 -2.13 -18.00 0.63
CA ILE A 223 -2.04 -16.94 1.62
C ILE A 223 -0.69 -17.11 2.31
N CYS A 224 0.21 -16.16 2.08
CA CYS A 224 1.43 -16.07 2.86
C CYS A 224 1.09 -15.30 4.14
N HIS A 225 1.11 -15.99 5.27
CA HIS A 225 1.11 -15.30 6.55
C HIS A 225 2.44 -14.56 6.66
N LEU A 226 2.38 -13.25 6.83
CA LEU A 226 3.53 -12.50 7.30
C LEU A 226 3.74 -13.00 8.73
N ASP A 227 4.72 -13.89 8.94
CA ASP A 227 4.98 -14.52 10.23
C ASP A 227 4.99 -13.47 11.34
N ARG A 228 4.68 -13.86 12.58
CA ARG A 228 4.79 -13.00 13.77
C ARG A 228 6.16 -12.28 13.85
N TYR A 229 7.21 -12.89 13.28
CA TYR A 229 8.55 -12.32 13.11
C TYR A 229 8.71 -11.38 11.90
N ILE A 230 7.91 -11.50 10.85
CA ILE A 230 7.82 -10.50 9.76
C ILE A 230 6.87 -9.37 10.14
N LEU A 231 5.87 -9.56 11.01
CA LEU A 231 5.25 -8.43 11.69
C LEU A 231 6.28 -7.71 12.58
N SER A 232 7.24 -8.44 13.15
CA SER A 232 8.46 -7.91 13.79
C SER A 232 9.55 -7.43 12.81
N PHE A 233 9.46 -7.71 11.51
CA PHE A 233 10.41 -7.23 10.47
C PHE A 233 9.83 -6.02 9.71
N CYS A 234 8.51 -5.98 9.55
CA CYS A 234 7.66 -4.80 9.67
C CYS A 234 7.68 -4.25 11.11
N MET A 235 8.77 -4.40 11.87
CA MET A 235 9.14 -3.43 12.89
C MET A 235 10.40 -2.65 12.48
N LEU A 236 10.85 -2.77 11.22
CA LEU A 236 11.42 -1.64 10.48
C LEU A 236 10.31 -0.67 10.04
N ASN A 237 9.25 -0.60 10.84
CA ASN A 237 8.20 0.37 10.75
C ASN A 237 8.68 1.58 11.51
N TRP A 238 8.80 2.71 10.84
CA TRP A 238 8.98 3.97 11.55
C TRP A 238 7.63 4.36 12.12
N ARG A 239 7.48 4.20 13.44
CA ARG A 239 6.39 4.82 14.19
C ARG A 239 6.79 6.27 14.41
N LEU A 240 6.28 7.15 13.55
CA LEU A 240 6.61 8.56 13.58
C LEU A 240 5.56 9.30 14.41
N SER A 241 6.00 9.97 15.46
CA SER A 241 5.19 10.87 16.26
C SER A 241 5.68 12.30 16.07
N LEU A 242 4.82 13.17 15.54
CA LEU A 242 5.11 14.59 15.31
C LEU A 242 4.32 15.42 16.31
N SER A 243 5.00 16.22 17.11
CA SER A 243 4.41 17.21 18.01
C SER A 243 4.61 18.62 17.43
N MET A 244 3.53 19.36 17.22
CA MET A 244 3.55 20.70 16.62
C MET A 244 2.85 21.71 17.52
N PRO A 245 3.29 22.99 17.56
CA PRO A 245 2.58 24.04 18.28
C PRO A 245 1.15 24.23 17.77
N GLU A 246 0.18 24.50 18.65
CA GLU A 246 -1.20 24.78 18.25
C GLU A 246 -1.27 25.98 17.29
N GLY A 247 -2.03 25.83 16.20
CA GLY A 247 -2.19 26.84 15.15
C GLY A 247 -1.39 26.63 13.87
N THR A 248 -0.45 25.66 13.81
CA THR A 248 0.18 25.26 12.55
C THR A 248 -0.82 24.53 11.65
N ILE A 249 -1.12 25.11 10.47
CA ILE A 249 -1.94 24.46 9.44
C ILE A 249 -1.03 23.50 8.66
N ILE A 250 -1.24 22.20 8.86
CA ILE A 250 -0.54 21.13 8.13
C ILE A 250 -1.59 20.14 7.63
N GLU A 251 -1.44 19.69 6.38
CA GLU A 251 -2.20 18.57 5.85
C GLU A 251 -1.34 17.30 5.97
N PRO A 252 -1.53 16.48 7.02
CA PRO A 252 -0.70 15.29 7.21
C PRO A 252 -0.95 14.26 6.09
N PRO A 253 0.08 13.49 5.68
CA PRO A 253 -0.12 12.34 4.81
C PRO A 253 -1.13 11.37 5.44
N HIS A 254 -1.88 10.64 4.61
CA HIS A 254 -2.93 9.72 5.08
C HIS A 254 -2.46 8.64 6.07
N SER A 255 -1.15 8.36 6.11
CA SER A 255 -0.53 7.42 7.06
C SER A 255 -0.40 7.99 8.47
N LEU A 256 -0.46 9.31 8.66
CA LEU A 256 -0.41 10.00 9.95
C LEU A 256 -1.82 10.38 10.40
N LYS A 257 -2.19 9.98 11.61
CA LYS A 257 -3.47 10.27 12.25
C LYS A 257 -3.27 11.25 13.40
N HIS A 258 -4.26 12.10 13.64
CA HIS A 258 -4.25 12.95 14.81
C HIS A 258 -4.41 12.10 16.08
N THR A 259 -3.53 12.30 17.06
CA THR A 259 -3.51 11.55 18.32
C THR A 259 -3.46 12.52 19.49
N THR A 260 -4.22 12.24 20.55
CA THR A 260 -4.28 13.04 21.78
C THR A 260 -3.45 12.47 22.94
N GLU A 261 -2.96 11.24 22.82
CA GLU A 261 -2.23 10.55 23.90
C GLU A 261 -0.82 10.13 23.46
N PHE A 262 0.17 10.44 24.31
CA PHE A 262 1.57 10.13 24.12
C PHE A 262 1.91 8.89 24.96
N THR A 263 2.31 7.78 24.33
CA THR A 263 3.02 6.69 25.02
C THR A 263 4.41 6.59 24.43
N LEU A 264 5.38 7.26 25.05
CA LEU A 264 6.80 6.97 24.82
C LEU A 264 7.07 5.58 25.40
N ASP A 265 7.46 4.65 24.54
CA ASP A 265 7.99 3.36 24.99
C ASP A 265 9.31 3.63 25.75
N GLU A 266 9.49 2.89 26.85
CA GLU A 266 10.44 3.09 27.94
C GLU A 266 11.86 3.55 27.53
N GLY A 267 12.35 4.67 28.09
CA GLY A 267 13.80 4.91 28.23
C GLY A 267 14.37 6.32 28.05
N LEU A 268 13.59 7.33 27.63
CA LEU A 268 14.08 8.71 27.51
C LEU A 268 13.14 9.67 28.23
N GLU A 269 13.36 9.81 29.55
CA GLU A 269 12.83 10.92 30.32
C GLU A 269 13.47 12.23 29.82
N VAL A 270 12.84 12.87 28.86
CA VAL A 270 13.03 14.30 28.64
C VAL A 270 11.96 15.00 29.44
N GLU A 271 12.30 15.42 30.67
CA GLU A 271 11.55 16.42 31.42
C GLU A 271 11.46 17.70 30.57
N ARG A 272 10.38 17.82 29.80
CA ARG A 272 9.87 19.10 29.32
C ARG A 272 8.40 19.11 29.64
N GLU A 273 8.01 20.02 30.53
CA GLU A 273 6.61 20.40 30.75
C GLU A 273 5.97 20.65 29.38
N LEU A 274 5.08 19.76 28.96
CA LEU A 274 4.33 19.89 27.73
C LEU A 274 3.36 21.07 27.92
N SER A 275 3.65 22.19 27.26
CA SER A 275 2.70 23.30 27.11
C SER A 275 1.35 22.76 26.64
N GLU A 276 0.25 23.19 27.27
CA GLU A 276 -1.11 22.62 27.14
C GLU A 276 -1.72 22.63 25.72
N ASN A 277 -1.01 23.17 24.72
CA ASN A 277 -1.49 23.46 23.38
C ASN A 277 -0.56 22.86 22.29
N VAL A 278 -0.48 21.52 22.20
CA VAL A 278 0.33 20.81 21.18
C VAL A 278 -0.55 19.86 20.39
N ILE A 279 -0.48 19.95 19.05
CA ILE A 279 -1.15 19.04 18.13
C ILE A 279 -0.20 17.88 17.81
N CYS A 280 -0.65 16.63 18.01
CA CYS A 280 0.17 15.45 17.77
C CYS A 280 -0.36 14.62 16.60
N TYR A 281 0.56 14.13 15.76
CA TYR A 281 0.28 13.20 14.69
C TYR A 281 1.11 11.94 14.86
N GLU A 282 0.49 10.79 14.67
CA GLU A 282 1.15 9.50 14.79
C GLU A 282 0.84 8.61 13.60
N GLY A 283 1.82 7.85 13.12
CA GLY A 283 1.57 6.86 12.09
C GLY A 283 2.75 5.96 11.80
N VAL A 284 2.51 5.02 10.90
CA VAL A 284 3.44 3.94 10.57
C VAL A 284 3.90 4.07 9.12
N PHE A 285 5.21 4.02 8.92
CA PHE A 285 5.85 4.00 7.61
C PHE A 285 6.64 2.71 7.41
N TYR A 286 6.39 2.03 6.29
CA TYR A 286 6.97 0.73 5.95
C TYR A 286 8.16 0.82 4.99
N ASN A 287 8.62 2.03 4.71
CA ASN A 287 9.67 2.36 3.74
C ASN A 287 10.81 3.16 4.41
N TYR A 288 11.77 3.58 3.62
CA TYR A 288 12.86 4.49 4.01
C TYR A 288 12.31 5.84 4.53
N PHE A 289 12.93 6.33 5.60
CA PHE A 289 12.70 7.66 6.15
C PHE A 289 13.92 8.54 5.81
N SER A 290 13.68 9.77 5.35
CA SER A 290 14.73 10.73 4.99
C SER A 290 14.41 12.11 5.55
N ILE A 291 15.46 12.86 5.89
CA ILE A 291 15.45 14.25 6.35
C ILE A 291 16.54 15.01 5.59
N GLY A 292 16.32 16.28 5.31
CA GLY A 292 17.29 17.15 4.63
C GLY A 292 17.07 17.17 3.13
N MET A 293 18.16 17.27 2.36
CA MET A 293 18.12 17.49 0.90
C MET A 293 17.27 16.44 0.18
N ASP A 294 17.51 15.15 0.42
CA ASP A 294 16.75 14.08 -0.24
C ASP A 294 15.22 14.18 0.03
N ALA A 295 14.84 14.63 1.22
CA ALA A 295 13.43 14.84 1.56
C ALA A 295 12.84 16.07 0.88
N GLN A 296 13.65 17.12 0.70
CA GLN A 296 13.27 18.35 -0.01
C GLN A 296 13.05 18.09 -1.49
N VAL A 297 13.95 17.35 -2.15
CA VAL A 297 13.77 16.86 -3.52
C VAL A 297 12.48 16.05 -3.66
N ALA A 298 12.28 15.06 -2.79
CA ALA A 298 11.09 14.21 -2.83
C ALA A 298 9.79 15.01 -2.64
N TYR A 299 9.83 16.05 -1.79
CA TYR A 299 8.73 16.98 -1.59
C TYR A 299 8.48 17.85 -2.83
N GLY A 300 9.53 18.41 -3.43
CA GLY A 300 9.45 19.17 -4.68
C GLY A 300 8.86 18.34 -5.82
N PHE A 301 9.31 17.08 -5.95
CA PHE A 301 8.77 16.14 -6.93
C PHE A 301 7.29 15.81 -6.66
N HIS A 302 6.91 15.60 -5.40
CA HIS A 302 5.51 15.41 -5.01
C HIS A 302 4.64 16.60 -5.43
N HIS A 303 5.11 17.83 -5.16
CA HIS A 303 4.42 19.07 -5.50
C HIS A 303 4.27 19.22 -7.02
N LEU A 304 5.35 19.00 -7.78
CA LEU A 304 5.35 19.00 -9.26
C LEU A 304 4.30 18.03 -9.81
N ARG A 305 4.18 16.82 -9.25
CA ARG A 305 3.21 15.83 -9.70
C ARG A 305 1.76 16.25 -9.45
N ASN A 306 1.52 17.05 -8.41
CA ASN A 306 0.20 17.58 -8.10
C ASN A 306 -0.14 18.76 -9.01
N GLU A 307 0.77 19.72 -9.18
CA GLU A 307 0.58 20.93 -9.99
C GLU A 307 0.65 20.69 -11.51
N LYS A 308 1.69 19.99 -11.98
CA LYS A 308 2.00 19.76 -13.40
C LYS A 308 2.05 18.27 -13.72
N PRO A 309 0.92 17.57 -13.63
CA PRO A 309 0.88 16.12 -13.80
C PRO A 309 1.27 15.58 -15.17
N TYR A 310 1.17 16.41 -16.20
CA TYR A 310 1.59 16.05 -17.55
C TYR A 310 3.11 15.80 -17.63
N LEU A 311 3.89 16.35 -16.70
CA LEU A 311 5.34 16.11 -16.59
C LEU A 311 5.68 14.81 -15.86
N ALA A 312 4.71 14.20 -15.15
CA ALA A 312 4.91 13.04 -14.29
C ALA A 312 4.07 11.82 -14.75
N GLN A 313 4.00 11.59 -16.07
CA GLN A 313 3.14 10.56 -16.68
C GLN A 313 3.76 9.16 -16.78
N GLY A 314 4.88 8.87 -16.12
CA GLY A 314 5.40 7.52 -16.14
C GLY A 314 6.70 7.33 -15.39
N PRO A 315 7.13 6.07 -15.15
CA PRO A 315 8.29 5.77 -14.31
C PRO A 315 9.59 6.41 -14.81
N ILE A 316 9.79 6.52 -16.12
CA ILE A 316 11.01 7.09 -16.72
C ILE A 316 11.03 8.61 -16.54
N ALA A 317 9.95 9.30 -16.90
CA ALA A 317 9.82 10.74 -16.73
C ALA A 317 9.93 11.13 -15.25
N ASN A 318 9.31 10.35 -14.37
CA ASN A 318 9.39 10.57 -12.93
C ASN A 318 10.83 10.49 -12.43
N LYS A 319 11.58 9.45 -12.81
CA LYS A 319 12.99 9.31 -12.44
C LYS A 319 13.86 10.45 -12.99
N MET A 320 13.61 10.91 -14.22
CA MET A 320 14.35 12.02 -14.82
C MET A 320 14.11 13.34 -14.08
N ASN A 321 12.85 13.61 -13.71
CA ASN A 321 12.51 14.82 -12.97
C ASN A 321 13.11 14.79 -11.55
N ASP A 322 13.07 13.64 -10.88
CA ASP A 322 13.66 13.42 -9.55
C ASP A 322 15.17 13.71 -9.58
N SER A 323 15.89 13.05 -10.50
CA SER A 323 17.34 13.29 -10.69
C SER A 323 17.68 14.71 -11.18
N GLY A 324 16.74 15.41 -11.82
CA GLY A 324 16.92 16.80 -12.21
C GLY A 324 16.89 17.74 -11.01
N MET A 325 15.89 17.56 -10.15
CA MET A 325 15.75 18.33 -8.90
C MET A 325 16.90 18.06 -7.93
N GLU A 326 17.38 16.80 -7.83
CA GLU A 326 18.57 16.49 -7.02
C GLU A 326 19.81 17.28 -7.45
N LYS A 327 19.96 17.56 -8.75
CA LYS A 327 21.09 18.34 -9.27
C LYS A 327 20.93 19.82 -8.99
N GLU A 328 19.73 20.35 -9.21
CA GLU A 328 19.41 21.76 -8.97
C GLU A 328 19.62 22.12 -7.48
N GLU A 329 19.11 21.29 -6.57
CA GLU A 329 19.28 21.51 -5.13
C GLU A 329 20.75 21.38 -4.65
N ARG A 330 21.55 20.51 -5.27
CA ARG A 330 23.00 20.41 -5.00
C ARG A 330 23.78 21.63 -5.51
N GLU A 331 23.33 22.25 -6.60
CA GLU A 331 23.94 23.48 -7.11
C GLU A 331 23.56 24.71 -6.27
N GLU A 332 22.36 24.73 -5.67
CA GLU A 332 21.88 25.80 -4.79
C GLU A 332 22.42 25.75 -3.34
N THR A 333 23.01 24.62 -2.91
CA THR A 333 23.70 24.50 -1.62
C THR A 333 25.22 24.40 -1.78
N PRO A 334 25.95 25.53 -1.98
CA PRO A 334 27.41 25.51 -1.95
C PRO A 334 27.88 25.07 -0.55
N LEU A 335 28.81 24.11 -0.50
CA LEU A 335 29.52 23.70 0.70
C LEU A 335 30.11 24.92 1.41
N GLN A 336 29.44 25.41 2.46
CA GLN A 336 30.06 26.33 3.40
C GLN A 336 30.94 25.51 4.35
N GLY A 337 32.26 25.55 4.13
CA GLY A 337 33.23 25.18 5.17
C GLY A 337 34.43 24.37 4.70
N GLU A 338 35.36 25.00 3.98
CA GLU A 338 36.78 24.79 4.26
C GLU A 338 37.39 26.17 4.56
N ASP A 339 37.61 26.42 5.85
CA ASP A 339 38.16 27.65 6.40
C ASP A 339 39.67 27.72 6.08
N GLU A 340 40.03 28.52 5.07
CA GLU A 340 41.42 28.95 4.83
C GLU A 340 41.86 29.96 5.91
N SER A 341 42.12 29.48 7.13
CA SER A 341 42.70 30.29 8.21
C SER A 341 44.11 29.82 8.59
N ARG A 342 45.02 29.76 7.60
CA ARG A 342 46.48 29.79 7.85
C ARG A 342 47.22 30.53 6.74
N LYS A 343 47.22 31.86 6.81
CA LYS A 343 48.31 32.72 6.30
C LYS A 343 48.04 34.18 6.70
N SER A 344 48.66 34.62 7.78
CA SER A 344 49.37 35.91 7.83
C SER A 344 49.77 36.23 9.27
N SER A 345 51.08 36.27 9.49
CA SER A 345 51.70 37.05 10.56
C SER A 345 52.87 37.78 9.92
N PRO A 346 52.90 39.12 9.94
CA PRO A 346 54.12 39.87 9.66
C PRO A 346 54.42 40.90 10.77
N PRO A 347 55.60 41.53 10.76
CA PRO A 347 56.95 40.97 10.62
C PRO A 347 57.65 40.76 11.98
#